data_AF-A0A7R9W4T5-F1
#
_entry.id   AF-A0A7R9W4T5-F1
#
_cell.length_a   1.000
_cell.length_b   1.000
_cell.length_c   1.000
_cell.angle_alpha   90.00
_cell.angle_beta   90.00
_cell.angle_gamma   90.00
#
_symmetry.space_group_name_H-M   'P 1'
#
loop_
_entity.id
_entity.type
_entity.pdbx_description
1 polymer ?
#
loop_
_entity_poly.entity_id
_entity_poly.type
_entity_poly.pdbx_seq_one_letter_code
_entity_poly.pdbx_strand_id
1 'polypeptide(L)'
;PDNPPSLLMTYFGHTPLRRACTSAFVALIGTLSVPVVQNLLARKQRMNATYGRLRLVGSYGAFGTVNDHRDELIVESARHIEGPWREYRFKVKPGDVYRRPRWISPYHHRLDWQIWIAACKGGSVVRSPWLLALMLKLLRRDEGVLGLMEGGDPWADENDGPGAPSTEEERAAKKEGTDEDKG
;
A
#
# COMPACT_ATOMS: atom_id res chain seq x y z
N PRO A 1 -69.08 -11.32 -5.82
CA PRO A 1 -67.62 -11.47 -6.01
C PRO A 1 -66.90 -10.98 -4.75
N ASP A 2 -66.75 -11.91 -3.82
CA ASP A 2 -66.22 -11.72 -2.47
C ASP A 2 -64.73 -11.40 -2.49
N ASN A 3 -64.37 -10.20 -2.03
CA ASN A 3 -62.98 -9.82 -1.78
C ASN A 3 -62.72 -10.01 -0.28
N PRO A 4 -61.84 -10.92 0.17
CA PRO A 4 -61.61 -11.11 1.60
C PRO A 4 -60.89 -9.89 2.20
N PRO A 5 -61.25 -9.44 3.40
CA PRO A 5 -60.63 -8.28 4.02
C PRO A 5 -59.25 -8.64 4.58
N SER A 6 -58.26 -7.82 4.25
CA SER A 6 -57.16 -7.44 5.16
C SER A 6 -56.33 -8.56 5.81
N LEU A 7 -55.91 -9.61 5.08
CA LEU A 7 -54.90 -10.56 5.58
C LEU A 7 -53.46 -10.00 5.60
N LEU A 8 -53.22 -8.83 4.98
CA LEU A 8 -51.90 -8.19 4.99
C LEU A 8 -51.64 -7.31 6.21
N MET A 9 -52.67 -7.00 7.01
CA MET A 9 -52.52 -6.13 8.20
C MET A 9 -52.23 -6.89 9.49
N THR A 10 -52.22 -8.22 9.45
CA THR A 10 -52.00 -9.10 10.61
C THR A 10 -50.57 -9.68 10.67
N TYR A 11 -49.73 -9.41 9.66
CA TYR A 11 -48.35 -9.91 9.62
C TYR A 11 -47.32 -9.02 10.34
N PHE A 12 -47.78 -7.97 11.02
CA PHE A 12 -46.98 -7.14 11.92
C PHE A 12 -47.31 -7.39 13.40
N GLY A 13 -47.61 -8.64 13.75
CA GLY A 13 -47.64 -9.09 15.13
C GLY A 13 -46.25 -8.92 15.76
N HIS A 14 -46.09 -7.91 16.61
CA HIS A 14 -45.03 -7.86 17.60
C HIS A 14 -45.23 -9.02 18.59
N THR A 15 -44.86 -10.25 18.21
CA THR A 15 -44.83 -11.35 19.17
C THR A 15 -43.86 -10.96 20.29
N PRO A 16 -44.26 -11.06 21.57
CA PRO A 16 -43.40 -10.69 22.70
C PRO A 16 -42.09 -11.48 22.68
N LEU A 17 -42.11 -12.69 22.12
CA LEU A 17 -40.93 -13.51 21.86
C LEU A 17 -39.93 -12.84 20.91
N ARG A 18 -40.39 -12.28 19.79
CA ARG A 18 -39.51 -11.57 18.84
C ARG A 18 -38.83 -10.39 19.53
N ARG A 19 -39.59 -9.61 20.30
CA ARG A 19 -39.06 -8.48 21.07
C ARG A 19 -38.04 -8.93 22.11
N ALA A 20 -38.33 -10.01 22.85
CA ALA A 20 -37.41 -10.57 23.82
C ALA A 20 -36.10 -11.06 23.17
N CYS A 21 -36.18 -11.77 22.05
CA CYS A 21 -35.01 -12.23 21.29
C CYS A 21 -34.17 -11.06 20.78
N THR A 22 -34.80 -10.02 20.22
CA THR A 22 -34.08 -8.81 19.77
C THR A 22 -33.39 -8.11 20.95
N SER A 23 -34.07 -7.92 22.08
CA SER A 23 -33.49 -7.30 23.26
C SER A 23 -32.31 -8.11 23.82
N ALA A 24 -32.43 -9.44 23.89
CA ALA A 24 -31.35 -10.32 24.31
C ALA A 24 -30.15 -10.25 23.37
N PHE A 25 -30.38 -10.22 22.06
CA PHE A 25 -29.32 -10.07 21.06
C PHE A 25 -28.60 -8.71 21.16
N VAL A 26 -29.34 -7.62 21.31
CA VAL A 26 -28.76 -6.28 21.50
C VAL A 26 -27.95 -6.21 22.79
N ALA A 27 -28.45 -6.77 23.90
CA ALA A 27 -27.72 -6.84 25.16
C ALA A 27 -26.43 -7.66 25.02
N LEU A 28 -26.47 -8.79 24.30
CA LEU A 28 -25.28 -9.62 24.02
C LEU A 28 -24.24 -8.84 23.19
N ILE A 29 -24.63 -8.20 22.09
CA ILE A 29 -23.71 -7.42 21.27
C ILE A 29 -23.18 -6.20 22.04
N GLY A 30 -24.02 -5.52 22.81
CA GLY A 30 -23.61 -4.39 23.63
C GLY A 30 -22.57 -4.77 24.69
N THR A 31 -22.77 -5.89 25.39
CA THR A 31 -21.81 -6.40 26.38
C THR A 31 -20.50 -6.84 25.73
N LEU A 32 -20.56 -7.54 24.59
CA LEU A 32 -19.36 -7.93 23.83
C LEU A 32 -18.59 -6.72 23.26
N SER A 33 -19.27 -5.59 23.01
CA SER A 33 -18.66 -4.38 22.45
C SER A 33 -17.92 -3.51 23.47
N VAL A 34 -18.07 -3.77 24.78
CA VAL A 34 -17.34 -3.03 25.84
C VAL A 34 -15.82 -2.97 25.60
N PRO A 35 -15.10 -4.09 25.37
CA PRO A 35 -13.66 -4.05 25.07
C PRO A 35 -13.33 -3.33 23.76
N VAL A 36 -14.24 -3.33 22.78
CA VAL A 36 -14.06 -2.59 21.51
C VAL A 36 -14.09 -1.09 21.78
N VAL A 37 -15.10 -0.62 22.52
CA VAL A 37 -15.23 0.81 22.87
C VAL A 37 -14.07 1.27 23.74
N GLN A 38 -13.67 0.47 24.74
CA GLN A 38 -12.49 0.75 25.56
C GLN A 38 -11.22 0.87 24.70
N ASN A 39 -11.04 0.00 23.71
CA ASN A 39 -9.93 0.09 22.77
C ASN A 39 -9.98 1.36 21.90
N LEU A 40 -11.16 1.75 21.41
CA LEU A 40 -11.32 2.96 20.59
C LEU A 40 -11.08 4.24 21.39
N LEU A 41 -11.41 4.25 22.68
CA LEU A 41 -11.14 5.39 23.58
C LEU A 41 -9.70 5.41 24.12
N ALA A 42 -8.94 4.31 23.98
CA ALA A 42 -7.57 4.23 24.43
C ALA A 42 -6.62 5.04 23.53
N ARG A 43 -5.54 5.58 24.11
CA ARG A 43 -4.49 6.27 23.33
C ARG A 43 -3.73 5.34 22.38
N LYS A 44 -3.57 4.06 22.75
CA LYS A 44 -2.94 3.02 21.94
C LYS A 44 -4.01 2.08 21.40
N GLN A 45 -4.69 2.53 20.36
CA GLN A 45 -5.74 1.75 19.70
C GLN A 45 -5.13 0.54 18.99
N ARG A 46 -5.72 -0.64 19.17
CA ARG A 46 -5.48 -1.81 18.32
C ARG A 46 -6.52 -1.81 17.22
N MET A 47 -6.08 -1.62 15.98
CA MET A 47 -6.93 -1.66 14.79
C MET A 47 -6.77 -2.99 14.06
N ASN A 48 -7.85 -3.44 13.41
CA ASN A 48 -7.94 -4.75 12.77
C ASN A 48 -7.82 -5.92 13.76
N ALA A 49 -8.47 -5.79 14.93
CA ALA A 49 -8.48 -6.78 16.01
C ALA A 49 -9.88 -7.37 16.23
N THR A 50 -9.95 -8.66 16.57
CA THR A 50 -11.19 -9.36 16.96
C THR A 50 -11.20 -9.60 18.47
N TYR A 51 -12.36 -9.43 19.12
CA TYR A 51 -12.51 -9.57 20.57
C TYR A 51 -13.41 -10.75 20.94
N GLY A 52 -13.11 -11.36 22.10
CA GLY A 52 -13.87 -12.48 22.65
C GLY A 52 -13.58 -13.82 21.96
N ARG A 53 -14.07 -14.91 22.58
CA ARG A 53 -13.80 -16.29 22.13
C ARG A 53 -14.49 -16.63 20.80
N LEU A 54 -15.66 -16.03 20.56
CA LEU A 54 -16.46 -16.23 19.35
C LEU A 54 -16.09 -15.26 18.21
N ARG A 55 -15.22 -14.26 18.47
CA ARG A 55 -14.78 -13.24 17.49
C ARG A 55 -15.94 -12.53 16.77
N LEU A 56 -17.06 -12.32 17.46
CA LEU A 56 -18.28 -11.70 16.90
C LEU A 56 -18.16 -10.19 16.71
N VAL A 57 -17.25 -9.55 17.44
CA VAL A 57 -17.03 -8.10 17.38
C VAL A 57 -15.54 -7.82 17.20
N GLY A 58 -15.25 -6.70 16.54
CA GLY A 58 -13.90 -6.32 16.17
C GLY A 58 -13.77 -4.82 16.01
N SER A 59 -12.53 -4.37 15.96
CA SER A 59 -12.16 -3.01 15.58
C SER A 59 -11.57 -3.06 14.17
N TYR A 60 -12.01 -2.17 13.29
CA TYR A 60 -11.46 -2.05 11.94
C TYR A 60 -10.94 -0.63 11.74
N GLY A 61 -9.73 -0.51 11.20
CA GLY A 61 -9.10 0.77 10.92
C GLY A 61 -8.46 0.72 9.55
N ALA A 62 -8.53 1.84 8.81
CA ALA A 62 -7.90 1.97 7.51
C ALA A 62 -6.40 1.64 7.55
N PHE A 63 -5.75 1.87 8.69
CA PHE A 63 -4.35 1.52 8.95
C PHE A 63 -4.22 0.91 10.36
N GLY A 64 -3.41 -0.15 10.49
CA GLY A 64 -3.21 -0.87 11.76
C GLY A 64 -2.42 -0.09 12.81
N THR A 65 -1.53 0.79 12.35
CA THR A 65 -0.69 1.71 13.14
C THR A 65 -0.45 2.98 12.32
N VAL A 66 -0.46 4.14 12.97
CA VAL A 66 -0.04 5.42 12.37
C VAL A 66 1.35 5.75 12.90
N ASN A 67 2.32 5.91 12.01
CA ASN A 67 3.69 6.27 12.38
C ASN A 67 3.81 7.80 12.53
N ASP A 68 4.63 8.25 13.47
CA ASP A 68 4.94 9.68 13.68
C ASP A 68 5.89 10.22 12.59
N HIS A 69 6.70 9.34 12.02
CA HIS A 69 7.61 9.64 10.92
C HIS A 69 7.23 8.83 9.68
N ARG A 70 7.51 9.42 8.51
CA ARG A 70 7.25 8.82 7.21
C ARG A 70 8.58 8.58 6.50
N ASP A 71 9.06 7.35 6.59
CA ASP A 71 10.21 6.92 5.80
C ASP A 71 9.82 6.85 4.33
N GLU A 72 10.71 7.30 3.45
CA GLU A 72 10.51 7.29 2.01
C GLU A 72 11.70 6.68 1.29
N LEU A 73 11.41 5.90 0.25
CA LEU A 73 12.42 5.41 -0.67
C LEU A 73 12.65 6.45 -1.76
N ILE A 74 13.90 6.87 -1.91
CA ILE A 74 14.38 7.73 -2.98
C ILE A 74 15.10 6.82 -3.98
N VAL A 75 14.73 6.92 -5.25
CA VAL A 75 15.38 6.15 -6.32
C VAL A 75 16.25 7.11 -7.10
N GLU A 76 17.54 6.85 -7.15
CA GLU A 76 18.51 7.72 -7.80
C GLU A 76 19.28 6.96 -8.89
N SER A 77 19.84 7.73 -9.82
CA SER A 77 20.77 7.22 -10.83
C SER A 77 21.99 8.12 -10.93
N ALA A 78 23.14 7.51 -11.16
CA ALA A 78 24.38 8.19 -11.48
C ALA A 78 25.07 7.47 -12.65
N ARG A 79 25.91 8.19 -13.37
CA ARG A 79 26.77 7.61 -14.42
C ARG A 79 28.04 6.98 -13.85
N HIS A 80 28.52 7.55 -12.76
CA HIS A 80 29.70 7.09 -12.03
C HIS A 80 29.29 6.81 -10.60
N ILE A 81 30.00 5.89 -9.93
CA ILE A 81 29.70 5.55 -8.54
C ILE A 81 29.90 6.74 -7.60
N GLU A 82 30.79 7.66 -7.98
CA GLU A 82 31.08 8.92 -7.30
C GLU A 82 29.99 9.99 -7.50
N GLY A 83 29.05 9.77 -8.43
CA GLY A 83 28.00 10.72 -8.77
C GLY A 83 28.32 11.61 -9.99
N PRO A 84 27.56 12.69 -10.21
CA PRO A 84 26.44 13.13 -9.38
C PRO A 84 25.23 12.17 -9.48
N TRP A 85 24.55 11.98 -8.35
CA TRP A 85 23.30 11.22 -8.26
C TRP A 85 22.12 12.14 -8.55
N ARG A 86 21.20 11.66 -9.39
CA ARG A 86 19.96 12.35 -9.76
C ARG A 86 18.76 11.48 -9.42
N GLU A 87 17.79 12.07 -8.73
CA GLU A 87 16.56 11.40 -8.30
C GLU A 87 15.58 11.19 -9.47
N TYR A 88 15.01 9.98 -9.54
CA TYR A 88 13.77 9.72 -10.27
C TYR A 88 12.58 10.23 -9.46
N ARG A 89 12.00 11.33 -9.92
CA ARG A 89 10.83 11.90 -9.26
C ARG A 89 9.56 11.15 -9.63
N PHE A 90 8.75 10.86 -8.62
CA PHE A 90 7.43 10.28 -8.79
C PHE A 90 6.37 11.37 -8.99
N LYS A 91 5.29 11.04 -9.72
CA LYS A 91 4.30 12.03 -10.17
C LYS A 91 3.55 12.68 -9.02
N VAL A 92 3.09 11.92 -8.06
CA VAL A 92 2.24 12.38 -6.96
C VAL A 92 2.80 12.05 -5.58
N LYS A 93 3.78 11.14 -5.50
CA LYS A 93 4.47 10.86 -4.24
C LYS A 93 5.04 12.18 -3.67
N PRO A 94 4.77 12.50 -2.40
CA PRO A 94 5.51 13.52 -1.67
C PRO A 94 7.03 13.28 -1.77
N GLY A 95 7.80 14.35 -1.83
CA GLY A 95 9.26 14.29 -1.90
C GLY A 95 9.79 15.66 -1.51
N ASP A 96 9.92 16.55 -2.50
CA ASP A 96 10.24 17.97 -2.26
C ASP A 96 9.21 18.64 -1.34
N VAL A 97 9.68 19.17 -0.21
CA VAL A 97 8.87 19.85 0.81
C VAL A 97 8.33 21.20 0.35
N TYR A 98 8.92 21.80 -0.67
CA TYR A 98 8.46 23.06 -1.26
C TYR A 98 7.45 22.84 -2.39
N ARG A 99 7.27 21.59 -2.82
CA ARG A 99 6.33 21.23 -3.89
C ARG A 99 4.91 21.23 -3.36
N ARG A 100 4.01 21.89 -4.10
CA ARG A 100 2.58 21.86 -3.81
C ARG A 100 2.02 20.44 -4.00
N PRO A 101 1.16 19.95 -3.07
CA PRO A 101 0.47 18.69 -3.26
C PRO A 101 -0.34 18.68 -4.55
N ARG A 102 -0.28 17.57 -5.31
CA ARG A 102 -1.08 17.40 -6.52
C ARG A 102 -2.49 16.89 -6.19
N TRP A 103 -3.43 17.24 -7.04
CA TRP A 103 -4.76 16.64 -7.01
C TRP A 103 -4.69 15.25 -7.68
N ILE A 104 -5.00 14.21 -6.92
CA ILE A 104 -4.79 12.80 -7.32
C ILE A 104 -6.08 12.09 -7.76
N SER A 105 -7.20 12.80 -7.88
CA SER A 105 -8.49 12.25 -8.33
C SER A 105 -8.71 12.59 -9.81
N PRO A 106 -9.34 11.73 -10.64
CA PRO A 106 -9.88 10.40 -10.34
C PRO A 106 -8.88 9.24 -10.53
N TYR A 107 -7.69 9.51 -11.06
CA TYR A 107 -6.72 8.48 -11.41
C TYR A 107 -5.74 8.17 -10.28
N HIS A 108 -5.66 6.91 -9.88
CA HIS A 108 -4.78 6.47 -8.79
C HIS A 108 -3.42 6.01 -9.31
N HIS A 109 -2.35 6.74 -8.96
CA HIS A 109 -0.98 6.40 -9.33
C HIS A 109 -0.46 5.19 -8.55
N ARG A 110 -0.63 4.00 -9.14
CA ARG A 110 -0.32 2.73 -8.47
C ARG A 110 1.16 2.61 -8.09
N LEU A 111 2.08 3.06 -8.93
CA LEU A 111 3.51 2.95 -8.64
C LEU A 111 3.90 3.83 -7.44
N ASP A 112 3.45 5.08 -7.42
CA ASP A 112 3.63 6.03 -6.31
C ASP A 112 3.04 5.49 -4.99
N TRP A 113 1.91 4.79 -5.06
CA TRP A 113 1.32 4.12 -3.91
C TRP A 113 2.12 2.90 -3.45
N GLN A 114 2.57 2.05 -4.38
CA GLN A 114 3.34 0.85 -4.07
C GLN A 114 4.70 1.19 -3.45
N ILE A 115 5.40 2.22 -3.95
CA ILE A 115 6.68 2.63 -3.38
C ILE A 115 6.52 3.14 -1.93
N TRP A 116 5.41 3.81 -1.62
CA TRP A 116 5.06 4.19 -0.24
C TRP A 116 4.84 2.95 0.64
N ILE A 117 4.10 1.94 0.16
CA ILE A 117 3.93 0.66 0.88
C ILE A 117 5.28 -0.03 1.11
N ALA A 118 6.16 -0.04 0.11
CA ALA A 118 7.48 -0.64 0.21
C ALA A 118 8.33 0.07 1.28
N ALA A 119 8.27 1.39 1.36
CA ALA A 119 8.91 2.17 2.41
C ALA A 119 8.36 1.80 3.80
N CYS A 120 7.04 1.71 3.98
CA CYS A 120 6.42 1.28 5.23
C CYS A 120 6.80 -0.15 5.66
N LYS A 121 7.21 -1.02 4.72
CA LYS A 121 7.69 -2.38 5.00
C LYS A 121 9.19 -2.45 5.32
N GLY A 122 9.86 -1.29 5.49
CA GLY A 122 11.28 -1.16 5.79
C GLY A 122 12.17 -1.16 4.55
N GLY A 123 11.64 -0.87 3.36
CA GLY A 123 12.43 -0.73 2.13
C GLY A 123 13.08 -2.01 1.60
N SER A 124 12.81 -3.16 2.22
CA SER A 124 13.47 -4.42 1.88
C SER A 124 12.99 -4.96 0.52
N VAL A 125 13.94 -5.20 -0.38
CA VAL A 125 13.72 -5.89 -1.66
C VAL A 125 13.14 -7.29 -1.46
N VAL A 126 13.51 -7.98 -0.37
CA VAL A 126 12.95 -9.30 -0.04
C VAL A 126 11.44 -9.23 0.23
N ARG A 127 10.99 -8.15 0.89
CA ARG A 127 9.57 -7.92 1.20
C ARG A 127 8.80 -7.28 0.05
N SER A 128 9.51 -6.69 -0.92
CA SER A 128 8.96 -6.02 -2.10
C SER A 128 9.77 -6.38 -3.36
N PRO A 129 9.67 -7.63 -3.88
CA PRO A 129 10.53 -8.09 -4.98
C PRO A 129 10.42 -7.28 -6.27
N TRP A 130 9.26 -6.64 -6.49
CA TRP A 130 9.02 -5.75 -7.63
C TRP A 130 9.95 -4.54 -7.65
N LEU A 131 10.53 -4.14 -6.51
CA LEU A 131 11.46 -3.01 -6.43
C LEU A 131 12.74 -3.29 -7.22
N LEU A 132 13.25 -4.53 -7.18
CA LEU A 132 14.39 -4.92 -8.01
C LEU A 132 14.07 -4.86 -9.50
N ALA A 133 12.88 -5.35 -9.88
CA ALA A 133 12.41 -5.27 -11.27
C ALA A 133 12.25 -3.80 -11.72
N LEU A 134 11.77 -2.91 -10.84
CA LEU A 134 11.72 -1.48 -11.10
C LEU A 134 13.13 -0.91 -11.35
N MET A 135 14.07 -1.18 -10.44
CA MET A 135 15.45 -0.67 -10.56
C MET A 135 16.13 -1.17 -11.84
N LEU A 136 15.97 -2.46 -12.18
CA LEU A 136 16.50 -3.03 -13.42
C LEU A 136 15.89 -2.39 -14.68
N LYS A 137 14.58 -2.12 -14.66
CA LYS A 137 13.91 -1.45 -15.78
C LYS A 137 14.32 0.01 -15.92
N LEU A 138 14.51 0.72 -14.82
CA LEU A 138 15.06 2.08 -14.82
C LEU A 138 16.49 2.11 -15.35
N LEU A 139 17.33 1.16 -14.92
CA LEU A 139 18.69 1.00 -15.43
C LEU A 139 18.72 0.72 -16.94
N ARG A 140 17.74 -0.05 -17.44
CA ARG A 140 17.56 -0.33 -18.88
C ARG A 140 16.80 0.75 -19.65
N ARG A 141 16.43 1.86 -19.00
CA ARG A 141 15.67 2.96 -19.63
C ARG A 141 14.38 2.49 -20.30
N ASP A 142 13.67 1.55 -19.68
CA ASP A 142 12.38 1.06 -20.18
C ASP A 142 11.38 2.22 -20.28
N GLU A 143 10.94 2.54 -21.50
CA GLU A 143 10.05 3.69 -21.77
C GLU A 143 8.72 3.58 -21.00
N GLY A 144 8.22 2.36 -20.79
CA GLY A 144 7.00 2.13 -20.04
C GLY A 144 7.13 2.53 -18.57
N VAL A 145 8.29 2.26 -17.95
CA VAL A 145 8.58 2.69 -16.58
C VAL A 145 8.95 4.17 -16.50
N LEU A 146 9.74 4.67 -17.44
CA LEU A 146 10.08 6.10 -17.50
C LEU A 146 8.82 6.96 -17.66
N GLY A 147 7.83 6.49 -18.43
CA GLY A 147 6.52 7.13 -18.55
C GLY A 147 5.70 7.16 -17.24
N LEU A 148 6.04 6.33 -16.24
CA LEU A 148 5.45 6.39 -14.90
C LEU A 148 6.13 7.42 -14.00
N MET A 149 7.35 7.83 -14.32
CA MET A 149 8.08 8.87 -13.60
C MET A 149 7.64 10.27 -14.04
N GLU A 150 7.91 11.25 -13.18
CA GLU A 150 7.71 12.65 -13.50
C GLU A 150 8.90 13.17 -14.31
N GLY A 151 8.64 13.64 -15.53
CA GLY A 151 9.69 14.17 -16.41
C GLY A 151 10.53 13.10 -17.11
N GLY A 152 10.32 11.81 -16.83
CA GLY A 152 11.02 10.70 -17.49
C GLY A 152 12.40 10.44 -16.92
N ASP A 153 13.39 10.25 -17.80
CA ASP A 153 14.79 10.01 -17.42
C ASP A 153 15.44 11.31 -16.94
N PRO A 154 16.03 11.37 -15.73
CA PRO A 154 16.72 12.56 -15.22
C PRO A 154 17.96 12.97 -16.04
N TRP A 155 18.36 12.16 -17.03
CA TRP A 155 19.46 12.42 -17.96
C TRP A 155 18.98 12.68 -19.39
N ALA A 156 17.67 12.81 -19.65
CA ALA A 156 17.12 12.93 -21.01
C ALA A 156 17.67 14.12 -21.83
N ASP A 157 18.08 15.20 -21.16
CA ASP A 157 18.66 16.39 -21.82
C ASP A 157 20.11 16.17 -22.30
N GLU A 158 20.71 15.04 -21.93
CA GLU A 158 22.08 14.67 -22.27
C GLU A 158 22.05 13.35 -23.04
N ASN A 159 22.46 13.37 -24.32
CA ASN A 159 22.36 12.24 -25.28
C ASN A 159 23.02 10.91 -24.87
N ASP A 160 23.58 10.82 -23.66
CA ASP A 160 24.45 9.73 -23.19
C ASP A 160 24.20 9.44 -21.69
N GLY A 161 22.94 9.28 -21.28
CA GLY A 161 22.62 8.94 -19.89
C GLY A 161 23.13 7.53 -19.49
N PRO A 162 23.14 7.16 -18.20
CA PRO A 162 23.73 5.90 -17.73
C PRO A 162 23.17 4.73 -18.53
N GLY A 163 24.02 4.15 -19.38
CA GLY A 163 23.69 2.98 -20.17
C GLY A 163 23.52 1.80 -19.24
N ALA A 164 22.57 0.92 -19.54
CA ALA A 164 22.62 -0.42 -18.95
C ALA A 164 23.98 -1.04 -19.26
N PRO A 165 24.56 -1.84 -18.35
CA PRO A 165 25.76 -2.60 -18.68
C PRO A 165 25.52 -3.34 -19.98
N SER A 166 26.42 -3.16 -20.93
CA SER A 166 26.31 -3.79 -22.24
C SER A 166 26.21 -5.31 -22.05
N THR A 167 25.57 -6.00 -22.99
CA THR A 167 25.47 -7.48 -22.94
C THR A 167 26.84 -8.16 -22.89
N GLU A 168 27.91 -7.45 -23.25
CA GLU A 168 29.31 -7.88 -23.10
C GLU A 168 29.81 -7.76 -21.66
N GLU A 169 29.51 -6.68 -20.94
CA GLU A 169 29.87 -6.53 -19.51
C GLU A 169 29.12 -7.55 -18.63
N GLU A 170 27.86 -7.84 -18.95
CA GLU A 170 27.08 -8.89 -18.26
C GLU A 170 27.64 -10.30 -18.55
N ARG A 171 28.21 -10.53 -19.74
CA ARG A 171 28.93 -11.77 -20.08
C ARG A 171 30.32 -11.84 -19.45
N ALA A 172 31.01 -10.71 -19.30
CA ALA A 172 32.32 -10.62 -18.67
C ALA A 172 32.24 -10.88 -17.15
N ALA A 173 31.30 -10.24 -16.45
CA ALA A 173 31.05 -10.48 -15.02
C ALA A 173 30.65 -11.93 -14.73
N LYS A 174 29.92 -12.59 -15.66
CA LYS A 174 29.58 -14.00 -15.55
C LYS A 174 30.78 -14.93 -15.77
N LYS A 175 31.78 -14.52 -16.56
CA LYS A 175 33.04 -15.27 -16.75
C LYS A 175 33.94 -15.17 -15.52
N GLU A 176 34.14 -13.96 -14.98
CA GLU A 176 34.96 -13.76 -13.77
C GLU A 176 34.45 -14.55 -12.56
N GLY A 177 33.14 -14.54 -12.31
CA GLY A 177 32.56 -15.35 -11.23
C GLY A 177 32.62 -16.88 -11.44
N THR A 178 32.92 -17.35 -12.65
CA THR A 178 33.09 -18.79 -12.94
C THR A 178 34.55 -19.25 -12.80
N ASP A 179 35.51 -18.34 -12.90
CA ASP A 179 36.93 -18.62 -12.71
C ASP A 179 37.34 -18.57 -11.23
N GLU A 180 36.69 -17.75 -10.40
CA GLU A 180 36.91 -17.75 -8.93
C GLU A 180 36.42 -19.02 -8.22
N ASP A 181 35.38 -19.69 -8.73
CA ASP A 181 34.83 -20.93 -8.15
C ASP A 181 35.62 -22.20 -8.58
N LYS A 182 36.70 -22.02 -9.35
CA LYS A 182 37.60 -23.09 -9.82
C LYS A 182 39.04 -22.97 -9.31
N GLY A 183 39.32 -22.02 -8.42
CA GLY A 183 40.62 -21.81 -7.77
C GLY A 183 40.74 -22.51 -6.43
#